data_AF-A0A7D5QYW1-F1
#
_entry.id   AF-A0A7D5QYW1-F1
#
_cell.length_a   1.000
_cell.length_b   1.000
_cell.length_c   1.000
_cell.angle_alpha   90.00
_cell.angle_beta   90.00
_cell.angle_gamma   90.00
#
_symmetry.space_group_name_H-M   'P 1'
#
loop_
_entity.id
_entity.type
_entity.pdbx_description
1 polymer ?
#
loop_
_entity_poly.entity_id
_entity_poly.type
_entity_poly.pdbx_seq_one_letter_code
_entity_poly.pdbx_strand_id
1 'polypeptide(L)'
;MPLDKMPDSEEFVLTHESTVLHTQGVPVACIIDKNGLESSYQSLPNDLSLKAGLTGFLNKHDDLGLLMGFKLQIKTDSEFFEYTVYPNDEFIDTVIFNESISIIDEKMKNLFTLRKIVTDQFVKTRSEFDKFKKMIS
;
A
#
# COMPACT_ATOMS: atom_id res chain seq x y z
N MET A 1 10.99 22.81 -5.97
CA MET A 1 12.08 21.93 -6.45
C MET A 1 11.56 21.23 -7.69
N PRO A 2 12.37 21.07 -8.76
CA PRO A 2 11.96 20.17 -9.83
C PRO A 2 11.77 18.79 -9.17
N LEU A 3 10.70 18.09 -9.51
CA LEU A 3 10.58 16.68 -9.17
C LEU A 3 11.72 15.98 -9.89
N ASP A 4 12.84 15.80 -9.19
CA ASP A 4 13.99 15.09 -9.71
C ASP A 4 13.47 13.72 -10.17
N LYS A 5 13.70 13.42 -11.46
CA LYS A 5 13.56 12.07 -11.99
C LYS A 5 14.30 11.14 -11.02
N MET A 6 13.57 10.22 -10.37
CA MET A 6 14.17 9.41 -9.31
C MET A 6 15.20 8.46 -9.91
N PRO A 7 16.41 8.38 -9.34
CA PRO A 7 17.55 7.73 -9.98
C PRO A 7 17.48 6.20 -10.02
N ASP A 8 16.62 5.53 -9.25
CA ASP A 8 16.50 4.06 -9.25
C ASP A 8 15.03 3.61 -9.37
N SER A 9 14.59 3.32 -10.59
CA SER A 9 13.27 2.74 -10.87
C SER A 9 13.10 1.33 -10.29
N GLU A 10 14.22 0.65 -10.00
CA GLU A 10 14.24 -0.72 -9.45
C GLU A 10 13.66 -0.79 -8.02
N GLU A 11 13.77 0.28 -7.23
CA GLU A 11 13.22 0.30 -5.87
C GLU A 11 11.69 0.42 -5.82
N PHE A 12 11.04 0.79 -6.93
CA PHE A 12 9.60 1.09 -6.96
C PHE A 12 8.82 0.19 -7.93
N VAL A 13 9.38 -0.97 -8.26
CA VAL A 13 8.70 -2.00 -9.03
C VAL A 13 7.50 -2.53 -8.23
N LEU A 14 6.35 -2.64 -8.88
CA LEU A 14 5.15 -3.25 -8.31
C LEU A 14 5.49 -4.66 -7.82
N THR A 15 5.32 -4.92 -6.53
CA THR A 15 5.52 -6.27 -5.98
C THR A 15 4.21 -6.99 -5.72
N HIS A 16 3.14 -6.25 -5.37
CA HIS A 16 1.86 -6.85 -4.99
C HIS A 16 0.68 -6.06 -5.58
N GLU A 17 -0.37 -6.80 -5.92
CA GLU A 17 -1.66 -6.22 -6.32
C GLU A 17 -2.46 -5.77 -5.09
N SER A 18 -3.37 -4.83 -5.30
CA SER A 18 -4.31 -4.38 -4.28
C SER A 18 -5.73 -4.32 -4.80
N THR A 19 -6.68 -4.45 -3.88
CA THR A 19 -8.11 -4.40 -4.16
C THR A 19 -8.88 -3.87 -2.96
N VAL A 20 -10.15 -3.52 -3.18
CA VAL A 20 -11.09 -3.16 -2.12
C VAL A 20 -12.20 -4.21 -2.07
N LEU A 21 -12.32 -4.89 -0.94
CA LEU A 21 -13.42 -5.84 -0.69
C LEU A 21 -14.54 -5.15 0.07
N HIS A 22 -15.78 -5.44 -0.30
CA HIS A 22 -16.96 -4.91 0.40
C HIS A 22 -17.55 -5.99 1.32
N THR A 23 -17.10 -6.01 2.56
CA THR A 23 -17.60 -6.95 3.57
C THR A 23 -18.75 -6.32 4.34
N GLN A 24 -19.97 -6.87 4.19
CA GLN A 24 -21.18 -6.33 4.84
C GLN A 24 -21.43 -4.84 4.52
N GLY A 25 -21.07 -4.40 3.31
CA GLY A 25 -21.21 -3.00 2.89
C GLY A 25 -20.11 -2.07 3.41
N VAL A 26 -19.13 -2.57 4.16
CA VAL A 26 -17.95 -1.80 4.59
C VAL A 26 -16.78 -2.09 3.65
N PRO A 27 -16.17 -1.06 3.02
CA PRO A 27 -15.00 -1.25 2.18
C PRO A 27 -13.78 -1.61 3.03
N VAL A 28 -12.97 -2.55 2.55
CA VAL A 28 -11.75 -3.03 3.20
C VAL A 28 -10.62 -3.02 2.18
N ALA A 29 -9.58 -2.24 2.47
CA ALA A 29 -8.39 -2.16 1.65
C ALA A 29 -7.56 -3.44 1.82
N CYS A 30 -7.28 -4.13 0.71
CA CYS A 30 -6.61 -5.42 0.70
C CYS A 30 -5.38 -5.41 -0.21
N ILE A 31 -4.26 -5.93 0.28
CA ILE A 31 -3.08 -6.32 -0.51
C ILE A 31 -3.17 -7.83 -0.75
N ILE A 32 -2.94 -8.26 -1.99
CA ILE A 32 -3.05 -9.66 -2.40
C ILE A 32 -1.65 -10.28 -2.37
N ASP A 33 -1.43 -11.24 -1.47
CA ASP A 33 -0.24 -12.08 -1.42
C ASP A 33 -0.44 -13.33 -2.30
N LYS A 34 0.36 -13.41 -3.38
CA LYS A 34 0.33 -14.51 -4.35
C LYS A 34 1.28 -15.66 -3.99
N ASN A 35 2.06 -15.55 -2.90
CA ASN A 35 3.03 -16.57 -2.51
C ASN A 35 2.41 -17.81 -1.83
N GLY A 36 1.08 -17.84 -1.63
CA GLY A 36 0.35 -19.05 -1.23
C GLY A 36 0.78 -19.66 0.11
N LEU A 37 0.98 -20.99 0.15
CA LEU A 37 1.24 -21.79 1.36
C LEU A 37 2.57 -21.48 2.09
N GLU A 38 3.49 -20.74 1.46
CA GLU A 38 4.74 -20.27 2.07
C GLU A 38 4.63 -18.83 2.60
N SER A 39 3.42 -18.25 2.65
CA SER A 39 3.23 -16.91 3.22
C SER A 39 3.64 -16.93 4.70
N SER A 40 4.79 -16.34 5.01
CA SER A 40 5.34 -16.16 6.37
C SER A 40 4.40 -15.41 7.32
N TYR A 41 3.30 -14.86 6.80
CA TYR A 41 2.24 -14.20 7.56
C TYR A 41 1.40 -15.14 8.41
N GLN A 42 1.30 -16.45 8.08
CA GLN A 42 0.58 -17.39 8.96
C GLN A 42 1.26 -17.56 10.32
N SER A 43 2.58 -17.33 10.38
CA SER A 43 3.37 -17.34 11.61
C SER A 43 3.38 -16.01 12.35
N LEU A 44 2.81 -14.94 11.79
CA LEU A 44 2.79 -13.66 12.49
C LEU A 44 1.84 -13.72 13.69
N PRO A 45 2.32 -13.38 14.90
CA PRO A 45 1.43 -13.24 16.02
C PRO A 45 0.40 -12.17 15.67
N ASN A 46 -0.85 -12.41 16.08
CA ASN A 46 -1.93 -11.44 15.99
C ASN A 46 -1.72 -10.34 17.06
N ASP A 47 -0.53 -9.74 17.05
CA ASP A 47 -0.09 -8.77 18.03
C ASP A 47 -0.43 -7.37 17.51
N LEU A 48 -1.21 -6.65 18.31
CA LEU A 48 -1.62 -5.28 18.05
C LEU A 48 -0.47 -4.28 18.23
N SER A 49 0.70 -4.71 18.74
CA SER A 49 1.90 -3.89 18.93
C SER A 49 2.74 -3.73 17.66
N LEU A 50 2.42 -4.50 16.61
CA LEU A 50 3.19 -4.60 15.38
C LEU A 50 3.18 -3.26 14.62
N LYS A 51 4.37 -2.66 14.46
CA LYS A 51 4.52 -1.38 13.79
C LYS A 51 4.69 -1.60 12.30
N ALA A 52 3.81 -0.99 11.51
CA ALA A 52 3.94 -0.90 10.07
C ALA A 52 4.26 0.54 9.65
N GLY A 53 5.22 0.71 8.74
CA GLY A 53 5.49 1.96 8.05
C GLY A 53 4.75 2.00 6.73
N LEU A 54 4.05 3.11 6.46
CA LEU A 54 3.41 3.37 5.18
C LEU A 54 4.03 4.62 4.56
N THR A 55 4.71 4.46 3.42
CA THR A 55 5.41 5.55 2.73
C THR A 55 4.83 5.71 1.34
N GLY A 56 4.10 6.80 1.10
CA GLY A 56 3.58 7.13 -0.23
C GLY A 56 4.64 7.78 -1.12
N PHE A 57 4.67 7.44 -2.40
CA PHE A 57 5.56 8.04 -3.40
C PHE A 57 4.80 8.37 -4.69
N LEU A 58 5.40 9.22 -5.52
CA LEU A 58 4.93 9.55 -6.85
C LEU A 58 5.92 9.01 -7.87
N ASN A 59 5.44 8.32 -8.89
CA ASN A 59 6.25 7.81 -9.98
C ASN A 59 5.77 8.40 -11.30
N LYS A 60 6.68 8.76 -12.20
CA LYS A 60 6.34 9.23 -13.54
C LYS A 60 6.78 8.17 -14.53
N HIS A 61 5.80 7.46 -15.09
CA HIS A 61 6.01 6.49 -16.15
C HIS A 61 5.89 7.19 -17.51
N ASP A 62 6.77 6.85 -18.46
CA ASP A 62 6.77 7.50 -19.77
C ASP A 62 5.45 7.25 -20.53
N ASP A 63 4.91 6.03 -20.46
CA ASP A 63 3.61 5.68 -21.08
C ASP A 63 2.37 5.94 -20.21
N LEU A 64 2.42 5.62 -18.91
CA LEU A 64 1.25 5.65 -18.01
C LEU A 64 1.07 7.01 -17.29
N GLY A 65 2.01 7.93 -17.48
CA GLY A 65 1.97 9.26 -16.86
C GLY A 65 2.32 9.24 -15.37
N LEU A 66 1.73 10.17 -14.62
CA LEU A 66 1.97 10.28 -13.18
C LEU A 66 1.15 9.23 -12.42
N LEU A 67 1.84 8.40 -11.65
CA LEU A 67 1.30 7.35 -10.81
C LEU A 67 1.58 7.68 -9.33
N MET A 68 0.64 7.31 -8.47
CA MET A 68 0.85 7.30 -7.02
C MET A 68 1.01 5.86 -6.56
N GLY A 69 2.04 5.60 -5.76
CA GLY A 69 2.27 4.30 -5.14
C GLY A 69 2.52 4.45 -3.65
N PHE A 70 2.59 3.32 -2.95
CA PHE A 70 3.12 3.28 -1.60
C PHE A 70 3.97 2.05 -1.36
N LYS A 71 4.88 2.19 -0.42
CA LYS A 71 5.57 1.09 0.24
C LYS A 71 4.96 0.84 1.60
N LEU A 72 4.53 -0.39 1.83
CA LEU A 72 4.16 -0.89 3.16
C LEU A 72 5.31 -1.73 3.68
N GLN A 73 5.86 -1.35 4.83
CA GLN A 73 6.95 -2.05 5.48
C GLN A 73 6.50 -2.55 6.84
N ILE A 74 6.57 -3.86 7.06
CA ILE A 74 6.18 -4.51 8.31
C ILE A 74 7.43 -5.15 8.90
N LYS A 75 7.78 -4.76 10.12
CA LYS A 75 8.93 -5.32 10.83
C LYS A 75 8.48 -6.11 12.06
N THR A 76 8.95 -7.35 12.15
CA THR A 76 8.83 -8.18 13.34
C THR A 76 10.20 -8.50 13.92
N ASP A 77 10.23 -9.24 15.02
CA ASP A 77 11.47 -9.67 15.67
C ASP A 77 12.28 -10.63 14.77
N SER A 78 11.62 -11.42 13.94
CA SER A 78 12.24 -12.45 13.09
C SER A 78 12.30 -12.09 11.61
N GLU A 79 11.36 -11.28 11.13
CA GLU A 79 11.13 -11.08 9.69
C GLU A 79 10.82 -9.62 9.34
N PHE A 80 11.15 -9.25 8.11
CA PHE A 80 10.84 -7.95 7.52
C PHE A 80 10.11 -8.16 6.19
N PHE A 81 9.00 -7.46 6.01
CA PHE A 81 8.17 -7.52 4.83
C PHE A 81 8.09 -6.15 4.18
N GLU A 82 8.19 -6.10 2.85
CA GLU A 82 8.05 -4.87 2.07
C GLU A 82 7.15 -5.11 0.86
N TYR A 83 6.14 -4.25 0.69
CA TYR A 83 5.20 -4.29 -0.42
C TYR A 83 5.20 -2.97 -1.15
N THR A 84 5.40 -3.01 -2.46
CA THR A 84 5.24 -1.86 -3.33
C THR A 84 3.96 -2.04 -4.13
N VAL A 85 3.03 -1.11 -3.95
CA VAL A 85 1.68 -1.17 -4.53
C VAL A 85 1.38 0.15 -5.26
N TYR A 86 0.74 0.05 -6.42
CA TYR A 86 0.13 1.17 -7.13
C TYR A 86 -1.40 1.08 -6.98
N PRO A 87 -1.97 1.67 -5.91
CA PRO A 87 -3.40 1.54 -5.62
C PRO A 87 -4.27 2.42 -6.53
N ASN A 88 -5.56 2.10 -6.59
CA ASN A 88 -6.57 3.00 -7.14
C ASN A 88 -7.07 4.01 -6.09
N ASP A 89 -7.85 5.01 -6.53
CA ASP A 89 -8.36 6.07 -5.65
C ASP A 89 -9.25 5.51 -4.52
N GLU A 90 -10.06 4.49 -4.81
CA GLU A 90 -10.94 3.85 -3.82
C GLU A 90 -10.16 3.17 -2.69
N PHE A 91 -9.06 2.49 -3.00
CA PHE A 91 -8.17 1.91 -2.01
C PHE A 91 -7.55 3.00 -1.14
N ILE A 92 -7.07 4.08 -1.75
CA ILE A 92 -6.47 5.21 -1.03
C ILE A 92 -7.48 5.80 -0.04
N ASP A 93 -8.70 6.07 -0.49
CA ASP A 93 -9.80 6.52 0.35
C ASP A 93 -10.04 5.56 1.51
N THR A 94 -10.17 4.27 1.21
CA THR A 94 -10.45 3.23 2.21
C THR A 94 -9.37 3.17 3.29
N VAL A 95 -8.09 3.26 2.92
CA VAL A 95 -6.97 3.28 3.89
C VAL A 95 -7.00 4.54 4.76
N ILE A 96 -7.28 5.71 4.17
CA ILE A 96 -7.35 6.97 4.91
C ILE A 96 -8.51 6.95 5.92
N PHE A 97 -9.69 6.47 5.52
CA PHE A 97 -10.86 6.46 6.40
C PHE A 97 -10.81 5.37 7.48
N ASN A 98 -10.32 4.18 7.13
CA ASN A 98 -10.34 3.03 8.04
C ASN A 98 -9.03 2.81 8.79
N GLU A 99 -7.95 3.51 8.42
CA GLU A 99 -6.60 3.39 9.00
C GLU A 99 -6.14 1.93 9.11
N SER A 100 -6.49 1.12 8.12
CA SER A 100 -6.26 -0.33 8.12
C SER A 100 -6.00 -0.87 6.73
N ILE A 101 -5.19 -1.93 6.66
CA ILE A 101 -4.91 -2.69 5.45
C ILE A 101 -4.95 -4.17 5.82
N SER A 102 -5.72 -4.94 5.06
CA SER A 102 -5.74 -6.39 5.15
C SER A 102 -4.77 -6.99 4.14
N ILE A 103 -4.05 -8.03 4.54
CA ILE A 103 -3.29 -8.89 3.63
C ILE A 103 -4.10 -10.16 3.45
N ILE A 104 -4.39 -10.50 2.20
CA ILE A 104 -5.24 -11.63 1.82
C ILE A 104 -4.48 -12.54 0.85
N ASP A 105 -4.81 -13.82 0.83
CA ASP A 105 -4.34 -14.74 -0.21
C ASP A 105 -5.17 -14.63 -1.51
N GLU A 106 -4.75 -15.33 -2.56
CA GLU A 106 -5.48 -15.40 -3.83
C GLU A 106 -6.90 -16.01 -3.71
N LYS A 107 -7.18 -16.72 -2.61
CA LYS A 107 -8.51 -17.28 -2.30
C LYS A 107 -9.35 -16.33 -1.45
N MET A 108 -8.93 -15.08 -1.30
CA MET A 108 -9.58 -14.04 -0.50
C MET A 108 -9.64 -14.37 1.00
N LYS A 109 -8.83 -15.30 1.48
CA LYS A 109 -8.70 -15.59 2.91
C LYS A 109 -7.85 -14.49 3.54
N ASN A 110 -8.34 -13.91 4.62
CA ASN A 110 -7.55 -12.97 5.42
C ASN A 110 -6.37 -13.70 6.06
N LEU A 111 -5.16 -13.24 5.75
CA LEU A 111 -3.93 -13.73 6.35
C LEU A 111 -3.55 -12.88 7.56
N PHE A 112 -3.66 -11.57 7.41
CA PHE A 112 -3.29 -10.62 8.45
C PHE A 112 -4.04 -9.29 8.25
N THR A 113 -4.24 -8.53 9.33
CA THR A 113 -4.85 -7.19 9.24
C THR A 113 -4.06 -6.21 10.09
N LEU A 114 -3.48 -5.22 9.43
CA LEU A 114 -2.90 -4.05 10.07
C LEU A 114 -4.00 -3.07 10.45
N ARG A 115 -3.95 -2.55 11.67
CA ARG A 115 -4.88 -1.54 12.19
C ARG A 115 -4.09 -0.36 12.75
N LYS A 116 -4.72 0.81 12.81
CA LYS A 116 -4.13 2.06 13.34
C LYS A 116 -2.87 2.46 12.58
N ILE A 117 -2.91 2.34 11.26
CA ILE A 117 -1.82 2.75 10.38
C ILE A 117 -1.76 4.27 10.38
N VAL A 118 -0.57 4.84 10.57
CA VAL A 118 -0.35 6.29 10.45
C VAL A 118 -0.39 6.67 8.99
N THR A 119 -1.43 7.41 8.58
CA THR A 119 -1.68 7.76 7.17
C THR A 119 -1.16 9.15 6.78
N ASP A 120 -0.59 9.93 7.71
CA ASP A 120 -0.13 11.31 7.48
C ASP A 120 0.73 11.50 6.22
N GLN A 121 1.73 10.62 6.02
CA GLN A 121 2.55 10.68 4.82
C GLN A 121 1.75 10.36 3.56
N PHE A 122 0.88 9.37 3.63
CA PHE A 122 0.04 8.96 2.52
C PHE A 122 -0.96 10.04 2.11
N VAL A 123 -1.57 10.74 3.08
CA VAL A 123 -2.43 11.91 2.86
C VAL A 123 -1.67 13.06 2.20
N LYS A 124 -0.43 13.32 2.64
CA LYS A 124 0.43 14.34 2.00
C LYS A 124 0.77 13.96 0.56
N THR A 125 1.15 12.71 0.31
CA THR A 125 1.45 12.21 -1.04
C THR A 125 0.23 12.34 -1.96
N ARG A 126 -0.97 11.97 -1.48
CA ARG A 126 -2.22 12.17 -2.22
C ARG A 126 -2.46 13.64 -2.58
N SER A 127 -2.27 14.52 -1.60
CA SER A 127 -2.45 15.96 -1.81
C SER A 127 -1.50 16.53 -2.86
N GLU A 128 -0.25 16.07 -2.87
CA GLU A 128 0.72 16.45 -3.90
C GLU A 128 0.35 15.87 -5.27
N PHE A 129 -0.05 14.59 -5.33
CA PHE A 129 -0.52 13.95 -6.55
C PHE A 129 -1.64 14.75 -7.23
N ASP A 130 -2.64 15.17 -6.46
CA ASP A 130 -3.77 15.96 -6.96
C ASP A 130 -3.34 17.33 -7.48
N LYS A 131 -2.36 17.98 -6.83
CA LYS A 131 -1.77 19.24 -7.34
C LYS A 131 -1.08 19.02 -8.68
N PHE A 132 -0.24 17.99 -8.78
CA PHE A 132 0.48 17.69 -10.02
C PHE A 132 -0.47 17.31 -11.16
N LYS A 133 -1.50 16.50 -10.90
CA LYS A 133 -2.55 16.20 -11.89
C LYS A 133 -3.18 17.47 -12.46
N LYS A 134 -3.51 18.44 -11.60
CA LYS A 134 -4.09 19.74 -12.01
C LYS A 134 -3.13 20.62 -12.80
N MET A 135 -1.81 20.50 -12.60
CA MET A 135 -0.82 21.26 -13.35
C MET A 135 -0.57 20.71 -14.76
N ILE A 136 -0.83 19.40 -14.97
CA ILE A 136 -0.61 18.70 -16.23
C ILE A 136 -1.90 18.61 -17.07
N SER A 137 -3.07 18.84 -16.46
CA SER A 137 -4.38 18.94 -17.12
C SER A 137 -4.60 20.34 -17.70
#